data_AF-A0A9W7DAH6-F1
#
_entry.id   AF-A0A9W7DAH6-F1
#
_cell.length_a   1.000
_cell.length_b   1.000
_cell.length_c   1.000
_cell.angle_alpha   90.00
_cell.angle_beta   90.00
_cell.angle_gamma   90.00
#
_symmetry.space_group_name_H-M   'P 1'
#
loop_
_entity.id
_entity.type
_entity.pdbx_description
1 polymer ?
#
loop_
_entity_poly.entity_id
_entity_poly.type
_entity_poly.pdbx_seq_one_letter_code
_entity_poly.pdbx_strand_id
1 'polypeptide(L)'
;MSDLFLIIANDGWATRVQYASLGYNLSGLMLLLFEMLENTRILREKWRLRIKRTFFSHEAALVGELVSALALMSSLSGLNGSDLKRSKETALAVSYYFWSLIARGIVVLVVILIISSVRAPIALIYVWYKHYNFLVLSEQCCIDTAIGARSRIVLLAGYELEDGELYYTTSALKAFGMLKMEEYGSEYLVLHKLGWFTVPRENLVGIGVITGHRVEPCKDRPCTGIVSFLDRSLGGVSTQVECYHHTPNHSRVKVLACGSERLDVIP
;
A
#
# COMPACT_ATOMS: atom_id res chain seq x y z
N MET A 1 5.20 7.52 -21.30
CA MET A 1 4.73 8.69 -22.09
C MET A 1 4.86 8.44 -23.59
N SER A 2 5.95 7.84 -24.07
CA SER A 2 6.20 7.45 -25.47
C SER A 2 5.20 6.43 -26.03
N ASP A 3 4.78 5.44 -25.23
CA ASP A 3 3.84 4.39 -25.66
C ASP A 3 2.45 4.93 -26.05
N LEU A 4 2.00 6.03 -25.44
CA LEU A 4 0.70 6.64 -25.73
C LEU A 4 0.67 7.33 -27.11
N PHE A 5 1.81 7.80 -27.60
CA PHE A 5 1.94 8.41 -28.92
C PHE A 5 1.99 7.36 -30.04
N LEU A 6 2.51 6.17 -29.76
CA LEU A 6 2.67 5.09 -30.75
C LEU A 6 1.37 4.29 -30.97
N ILE A 7 0.48 4.28 -29.98
CA ILE A 7 -0.86 3.65 -30.06
C ILE A 7 -1.75 4.25 -31.16
N ILE A 8 -1.55 5.53 -31.52
CA ILE A 8 -2.35 6.22 -32.54
C ILE A 8 -1.77 6.02 -33.95
N ALA A 9 -0.51 5.59 -34.07
CA ALA A 9 0.26 5.68 -35.31
C ALA A 9 0.54 4.35 -36.03
N ASN A 10 0.27 3.21 -35.40
CA ASN A 10 0.61 1.91 -35.97
C ASN A 10 -0.62 0.99 -35.99
N ASP A 11 -0.77 0.18 -37.04
CA ASP A 11 -1.74 -0.91 -37.11
C ASP A 11 -0.93 -2.21 -37.33
N GLY A 12 -1.00 -3.19 -36.41
CA GLY A 12 -0.26 -4.45 -36.55
C GLY A 12 0.11 -5.14 -35.24
N TRP A 13 1.00 -6.14 -35.27
CA TRP A 13 1.43 -6.88 -34.06
C TRP A 13 2.15 -6.01 -33.03
N ALA A 14 2.82 -4.94 -33.47
CA ALA A 14 3.51 -4.00 -32.58
C ALA A 14 2.56 -3.24 -31.65
N THR A 15 1.30 -2.99 -32.04
CA THR A 15 0.33 -2.29 -31.19
C THR A 15 -0.12 -3.15 -30.01
N ARG A 16 -0.20 -4.47 -30.20
CA ARG A 16 -0.57 -5.42 -29.15
C ARG A 16 0.45 -5.41 -28.01
N VAL A 17 1.74 -5.38 -28.35
CA VAL A 17 2.83 -5.26 -27.38
C VAL A 17 2.77 -3.90 -26.67
N GLN A 18 2.43 -2.83 -27.38
CA GLN A 18 2.27 -1.50 -26.79
C GLN A 18 1.09 -1.41 -25.83
N TYR A 19 -0.03 -2.08 -26.12
CA TYR A 19 -1.16 -2.15 -25.19
C TYR A 19 -0.83 -2.89 -23.91
N ALA A 20 -0.05 -3.98 -24.00
CA ALA A 20 0.46 -4.68 -22.82
C ALA A 20 1.41 -3.79 -21.99
N SER A 21 2.37 -3.11 -22.65
CA SER A 21 3.27 -2.14 -21.99
C SER A 21 2.51 -0.99 -21.33
N LEU A 22 1.50 -0.45 -22.01
CA LEU A 22 0.65 0.62 -21.48
C LEU A 22 -0.09 0.17 -20.21
N GLY A 23 -0.69 -1.03 -20.22
CA GLY A 23 -1.38 -1.59 -19.06
C GLY A 23 -0.47 -1.74 -17.86
N TYR A 24 0.75 -2.25 -18.08
CA TYR A 24 1.77 -2.38 -17.02
C TYR A 24 2.20 -1.00 -16.46
N ASN A 25 2.49 -0.04 -17.34
CA ASN A 25 2.87 1.31 -16.93
C ASN A 25 1.76 2.02 -16.14
N LEU A 26 0.49 1.84 -16.54
CA LEU A 26 -0.65 2.40 -15.83
C LEU A 26 -0.95 1.68 -14.50
N SER A 27 -0.70 0.37 -14.41
CA SER A 27 -0.69 -0.37 -13.14
C SER A 27 0.32 0.24 -12.15
N GLY A 28 1.54 0.50 -12.61
CA GLY A 28 2.56 1.19 -11.82
C GLY A 28 2.16 2.62 -11.43
N LEU A 29 1.56 3.37 -12.35
CA LEU A 29 1.04 4.71 -12.06
C LEU A 29 -0.06 4.68 -10.98
N MET A 30 -0.99 3.71 -11.06
CA MET A 30 -2.05 3.54 -10.04
C MET A 30 -1.46 3.28 -8.66
N LEU A 31 -0.41 2.47 -8.55
CA LEU A 31 0.30 2.23 -7.30
C LEU A 31 0.93 3.51 -6.75
N LEU A 32 1.64 4.26 -7.60
CA LEU A 32 2.29 5.52 -7.21
C LEU A 32 1.26 6.57 -6.77
N LEU A 33 0.15 6.71 -7.48
CA LEU A 33 -0.93 7.63 -7.11
C LEU A 33 -1.55 7.23 -5.77
N PHE A 34 -1.75 5.94 -5.54
CA PHE A 34 -2.23 5.45 -4.25
C PHE A 34 -1.22 5.70 -3.12
N GLU A 35 0.08 5.51 -3.36
CA GLU A 35 1.15 5.81 -2.40
C GLU A 35 1.19 7.31 -2.04
N MET A 36 1.03 8.20 -3.04
CA MET A 36 0.88 9.64 -2.79
C MET A 36 -0.35 9.95 -1.95
N LEU A 37 -1.51 9.36 -2.27
CA LEU A 37 -2.73 9.52 -1.48
C LEU A 37 -2.58 8.99 -0.06
N GLU A 38 -1.90 7.86 0.12
CA GLU A 38 -1.59 7.27 1.43
C GLU A 38 -0.76 8.26 2.28
N ASN A 39 0.20 8.95 1.65
CA ASN A 39 1.05 9.93 2.31
C ASN A 39 0.30 11.23 2.69
N THR A 40 -0.74 11.62 1.95
CA THR A 40 -1.55 12.81 2.27
C THR A 40 -2.46 12.64 3.50
N ARG A 41 -2.60 11.41 4.04
CA ARG A 41 -3.47 11.07 5.19
C ARG A 41 -4.96 11.44 5.03
N ILE A 42 -5.42 11.68 3.81
CA ILE A 42 -6.81 12.05 3.52
C ILE A 42 -7.77 10.85 3.71
N LEU A 43 -7.29 9.64 3.44
CA LEU A 43 -8.07 8.42 3.54
C LEU A 43 -8.11 7.88 4.97
N ARG A 44 -9.32 7.58 5.47
CA ARG A 44 -9.51 6.85 6.73
C ARG A 44 -8.86 5.46 6.63
N GLU A 45 -8.21 5.03 7.72
CA GLU A 45 -7.47 3.76 7.82
C GLU A 45 -8.22 2.55 7.25
N LYS A 46 -9.51 2.41 7.61
CA LYS A 46 -10.36 1.30 7.15
C LYS A 46 -10.50 1.28 5.62
N TRP A 47 -10.67 2.44 4.99
CA TRP A 47 -10.79 2.55 3.53
C TRP A 47 -9.44 2.40 2.85
N ARG A 48 -8.37 2.95 3.43
CA ARG A 48 -7.00 2.80 2.96
C ARG A 48 -6.63 1.32 2.84
N LEU A 49 -6.82 0.55 3.92
CA LEU A 49 -6.50 -0.88 3.95
C LEU A 49 -7.39 -1.69 3.01
N ARG A 50 -8.69 -1.39 2.97
CA ARG A 50 -9.62 -2.08 2.07
C ARG A 50 -9.25 -1.90 0.60
N ILE A 51 -8.95 -0.68 0.19
CA ILE A 51 -8.51 -0.39 -1.19
C ILE A 51 -7.18 -1.11 -1.45
N LYS A 52 -6.22 -1.01 -0.52
CA LYS A 52 -4.90 -1.65 -0.63
C LYS A 52 -4.99 -3.16 -0.84
N ARG A 53 -5.77 -3.86 -0.01
CA ARG A 53 -5.96 -5.32 -0.12
C ARG A 53 -6.75 -5.76 -1.36
N THR A 54 -7.69 -4.94 -1.82
CA THR A 54 -8.53 -5.28 -2.98
C THR A 54 -7.82 -5.06 -4.31
N PHE A 55 -7.09 -3.96 -4.46
CA PHE A 55 -6.48 -3.58 -5.75
C PHE A 55 -4.97 -3.82 -5.81
N PHE A 56 -4.29 -3.83 -4.67
CA PHE A 56 -2.82 -3.92 -4.55
C PHE A 56 -2.38 -5.16 -3.75
N SER A 57 -3.13 -6.25 -3.90
CA SER A 57 -2.68 -7.57 -3.45
C SER A 57 -1.80 -8.25 -4.49
N HIS A 58 -0.80 -8.99 -4.03
CA HIS A 58 0.15 -9.67 -4.91
C HIS A 58 -0.55 -10.66 -5.84
N GLU A 59 -1.51 -11.42 -5.31
CA GLU A 59 -2.28 -12.43 -6.04
C GLU A 59 -3.13 -11.80 -7.14
N ALA A 60 -3.83 -10.70 -6.83
CA ALA A 60 -4.65 -9.99 -7.80
C ALA A 60 -3.80 -9.20 -8.80
N ALA A 61 -2.62 -8.70 -8.40
CA ALA A 61 -1.70 -8.03 -9.32
C ALA A 61 -1.13 -9.02 -10.33
N LEU A 62 -0.62 -10.18 -9.88
CA LEU A 62 0.01 -11.17 -10.75
C LEU A 62 -0.96 -11.75 -11.77
N VAL A 63 -2.13 -12.23 -11.32
CA VAL A 63 -3.14 -12.79 -12.23
C VAL A 63 -3.84 -11.68 -13.00
N GLY A 64 -4.12 -10.55 -12.33
CA GLY A 64 -4.81 -9.43 -12.93
C GLY A 64 -3.99 -8.74 -14.03
N GLU A 65 -2.66 -8.72 -13.96
CA GLU A 65 -1.81 -8.19 -15.05
C GLU A 65 -1.91 -9.04 -16.31
N LEU A 66 -1.93 -10.37 -16.18
CA LEU A 66 -2.11 -11.27 -17.31
C LEU A 66 -3.50 -11.09 -17.96
N VAL A 67 -4.56 -11.08 -17.14
CA VAL A 67 -5.94 -10.96 -17.63
C VAL A 67 -6.21 -9.55 -18.17
N SER A 68 -5.71 -8.52 -17.50
CA SER A 68 -5.87 -7.13 -17.96
C SER A 68 -5.14 -6.89 -19.28
N ALA A 69 -3.97 -7.49 -19.53
CA ALA A 69 -3.31 -7.40 -20.83
C ALA A 69 -4.19 -7.94 -21.98
N LEU A 70 -4.86 -9.08 -21.77
CA LEU A 70 -5.79 -9.68 -22.74
C LEU A 70 -7.06 -8.82 -22.94
N ALA A 71 -7.63 -8.34 -21.83
CA ALA A 71 -8.81 -7.48 -21.86
C ALA A 71 -8.51 -6.15 -22.56
N LEU A 72 -7.38 -5.52 -22.23
CA LEU A 72 -6.91 -4.28 -22.85
C LEU A 72 -6.70 -4.44 -24.35
N MET A 73 -6.11 -5.57 -24.77
CA MET A 73 -5.91 -5.87 -26.18
C MET A 73 -7.24 -5.95 -26.94
N SER A 74 -8.28 -6.51 -26.33
CA SER A 74 -9.61 -6.64 -26.93
C SER A 74 -10.36 -5.30 -26.95
N SER A 75 -10.38 -4.59 -25.83
CA SER A 75 -11.09 -3.31 -25.69
C SER A 75 -10.46 -2.18 -26.50
N LEU A 76 -9.12 -2.06 -26.53
CA LEU A 76 -8.45 -1.00 -27.29
C LEU A 76 -8.49 -1.27 -28.79
N SER A 77 -8.48 -2.53 -29.24
CA SER A 77 -8.73 -2.86 -30.64
C SER A 77 -10.14 -2.44 -31.08
N GLY A 78 -11.15 -2.64 -30.22
CA GLY A 78 -12.51 -2.18 -30.47
C GLY A 78 -12.65 -0.65 -30.47
N LEU A 79 -11.95 0.04 -29.56
CA LEU A 79 -11.95 1.51 -29.47
C LEU A 79 -11.19 2.18 -30.61
N ASN A 80 -10.13 1.57 -31.15
CA ASN A 80 -9.43 2.08 -32.33
C ASN A 80 -10.28 1.94 -33.61
N GLY A 81 -11.18 0.94 -33.63
CA GLY A 81 -12.15 0.73 -34.71
C GLY A 81 -13.41 1.61 -34.62
N SER A 82 -13.65 2.30 -33.50
CA SER A 82 -14.83 3.13 -33.30
C SER A 82 -14.60 4.60 -33.66
N ASP A 83 -15.68 5.39 -33.73
CA ASP A 83 -15.76 6.74 -34.30
C ASP A 83 -14.95 7.83 -33.54
N LEU A 84 -14.04 7.45 -32.64
CA LEU A 84 -13.07 8.34 -31.97
C LEU A 84 -12.17 9.08 -32.99
N LYS A 85 -11.95 8.48 -34.17
CA LYS A 85 -11.29 9.11 -35.33
C LYS A 85 -12.09 10.27 -35.94
N ARG A 86 -13.42 10.32 -35.76
CA ARG A 86 -14.32 11.36 -36.30
C ARG A 86 -14.35 12.65 -35.48
N SER A 87 -13.72 12.67 -34.31
CA SER A 87 -13.56 13.86 -33.47
C SER A 87 -12.60 14.94 -34.03
N LYS A 88 -12.12 14.76 -35.27
CA LYS A 88 -11.24 15.70 -35.97
C LYS A 88 -11.94 17.04 -36.25
N GLU A 89 -13.25 17.02 -36.50
CA GLU A 89 -14.04 18.23 -36.76
C GLU A 89 -14.30 19.05 -35.49
N THR A 90 -14.48 18.41 -34.33
CA THR A 90 -14.62 19.09 -33.03
C THR A 90 -13.29 19.59 -32.47
N ALA A 91 -12.17 18.95 -32.79
CA ALA A 91 -10.83 19.40 -32.40
C ALA A 91 -10.42 20.74 -33.02
N LEU A 92 -10.97 21.07 -34.20
CA LEU A 92 -10.71 22.31 -34.93
C LEU A 92 -11.41 23.53 -34.29
N ALA A 93 -12.45 23.31 -33.50
CA ALA A 93 -13.31 24.37 -32.94
C ALA A 93 -12.85 24.94 -31.59
N VAL A 94 -12.00 24.24 -30.82
CA VAL A 94 -11.64 24.64 -29.44
C VAL A 94 -10.12 24.84 -29.29
N SER A 95 -9.33 23.80 -29.56
CA SER A 95 -7.87 23.79 -29.66
C SER A 95 -7.41 22.33 -29.74
N TYR A 96 -6.52 22.02 -30.69
CA TYR A 96 -6.02 20.66 -30.91
C TYR A 96 -5.38 20.05 -29.66
N TYR A 97 -4.67 20.86 -28.85
CA TYR A 97 -3.98 20.40 -27.64
C TYR A 97 -4.95 20.01 -26.52
N PHE A 98 -5.98 20.83 -26.29
CA PHE A 98 -6.96 20.57 -25.25
C PHE A 98 -7.80 19.34 -25.57
N TRP A 99 -8.25 19.21 -26.82
CA TRP A 99 -9.02 18.04 -27.26
C TRP A 99 -8.18 16.76 -27.24
N SER A 100 -6.90 16.84 -27.61
CA SER A 100 -5.96 15.71 -27.49
C SER A 100 -5.76 15.29 -26.03
N LEU A 101 -5.67 16.24 -25.09
CA LEU A 101 -5.56 15.93 -23.66
C LEU A 101 -6.79 15.20 -23.13
N ILE A 102 -7.99 15.66 -23.49
CA ILE A 102 -9.26 15.01 -23.10
C ILE A 102 -9.31 13.59 -23.65
N ALA A 103 -9.04 13.41 -24.95
CA ALA A 103 -9.06 12.08 -25.58
C ALA A 103 -8.08 11.12 -24.88
N ARG A 104 -6.88 11.59 -24.55
CA ARG A 104 -5.88 10.80 -23.79
C ARG A 104 -6.35 10.49 -22.37
N GLY A 105 -6.96 11.47 -21.69
CA GLY A 105 -7.53 11.28 -20.36
C GLY A 105 -8.61 10.20 -20.34
N ILE A 106 -9.49 10.18 -21.34
CA ILE A 106 -10.52 9.15 -21.50
C ILE A 106 -9.88 7.77 -21.68
N VAL A 107 -8.88 7.64 -22.56
CA VAL A 107 -8.18 6.35 -22.76
C VAL A 107 -7.54 5.88 -21.47
N VAL A 108 -6.82 6.75 -20.75
CA VAL A 108 -6.20 6.40 -19.46
C VAL A 108 -7.25 5.95 -18.44
N LEU A 109 -8.37 6.67 -18.34
CA LEU A 109 -9.46 6.33 -17.44
C LEU A 109 -10.07 4.96 -17.78
N VAL A 110 -10.31 4.68 -19.05
CA VAL A 110 -10.82 3.37 -19.51
C VAL A 110 -9.85 2.25 -19.16
N VAL A 111 -8.54 2.45 -19.38
CA VAL A 111 -7.54 1.43 -19.02
C VAL A 111 -7.49 1.18 -17.52
N ILE A 112 -7.53 2.25 -16.71
CA ILE A 112 -7.60 2.12 -15.24
C ILE A 112 -8.86 1.37 -14.82
N LEU A 113 -10.02 1.67 -15.43
CA LEU A 113 -11.27 0.97 -15.16
C LEU A 113 -11.14 -0.53 -15.47
N ILE A 114 -10.59 -0.90 -16.64
CA ILE A 114 -10.37 -2.31 -17.02
C ILE A 114 -9.46 -3.02 -16.02
N ILE A 115 -8.34 -2.40 -15.63
CA ILE A 115 -7.41 -2.99 -14.65
C ILE A 115 -8.14 -3.19 -13.31
N SER A 116 -8.88 -2.17 -12.85
CA SER A 116 -9.61 -2.22 -11.59
C SER A 116 -10.73 -3.27 -11.59
N SER A 117 -11.45 -3.40 -12.72
CA SER A 117 -12.55 -4.36 -12.89
C SER A 117 -12.07 -5.79 -12.99
N VAL A 118 -10.81 -6.02 -13.35
CA VAL A 118 -10.19 -7.35 -13.35
C VAL A 118 -9.63 -7.69 -11.97
N ARG A 119 -8.90 -6.75 -11.35
CA ARG A 119 -8.23 -6.99 -10.06
C ARG A 119 -9.21 -7.20 -8.90
N ALA A 120 -10.24 -6.37 -8.80
CA ALA A 120 -11.16 -6.45 -7.67
C ALA A 120 -11.92 -7.79 -7.60
N PRO A 121 -12.49 -8.34 -8.70
CA PRO A 121 -13.11 -9.66 -8.67
C PRO A 121 -12.12 -10.79 -8.38
N ILE A 122 -10.90 -10.74 -8.93
CA ILE A 122 -9.88 -11.76 -8.65
C ILE A 122 -9.55 -11.77 -7.14
N ALA A 123 -9.32 -10.60 -6.54
CA ALA A 123 -9.07 -10.48 -5.11
C ALA A 123 -10.24 -11.01 -4.27
N LEU A 124 -11.48 -10.68 -4.66
CA LEU A 124 -12.69 -11.16 -3.99
C LEU A 124 -12.84 -12.68 -4.10
N ILE A 125 -12.69 -13.24 -5.30
CA ILE A 125 -12.76 -14.69 -5.52
C ILE A 125 -11.67 -15.41 -4.73
N TYR A 126 -10.45 -14.86 -4.70
CA TYR A 126 -9.34 -15.42 -3.93
C TYR A 126 -9.66 -15.46 -2.43
N VAL A 127 -10.11 -14.34 -1.87
CA VAL A 127 -10.47 -14.25 -0.45
C VAL A 127 -11.63 -15.18 -0.12
N TRP A 128 -12.64 -15.26 -1.00
CA TRP A 128 -13.75 -16.18 -0.85
C TRP A 128 -13.29 -17.65 -0.86
N TYR A 129 -12.44 -18.03 -1.80
CA TYR A 129 -11.95 -19.40 -1.93
C TYR A 129 -11.07 -19.81 -0.74
N LYS A 130 -10.24 -18.90 -0.23
CA LYS A 130 -9.30 -19.20 0.85
C LYS A 130 -9.90 -19.10 2.25
N HIS A 131 -10.66 -18.04 2.52
CA HIS A 131 -11.12 -17.69 3.87
C HIS A 131 -12.62 -17.90 4.07
N TYR A 132 -13.38 -18.22 3.01
CA TYR A 132 -14.85 -18.32 3.02
C TYR A 132 -15.59 -17.07 3.55
N ASN A 133 -14.87 -15.96 3.75
CA ASN A 133 -15.40 -14.74 4.31
C ASN A 133 -14.59 -13.53 3.81
N PHE A 134 -15.27 -12.40 3.59
CA PHE A 134 -14.66 -11.15 3.14
C PHE A 134 -14.14 -10.27 4.29
N LEU A 135 -14.19 -10.74 5.54
CA LEU A 135 -13.65 -10.03 6.70
C LEU A 135 -12.19 -9.64 6.52
N VAL A 136 -11.38 -10.48 5.86
CA VAL A 136 -9.98 -10.19 5.51
C VAL A 136 -9.81 -8.88 4.73
N LEU A 137 -10.83 -8.39 4.01
CA LEU A 137 -10.76 -7.12 3.29
C LEU A 137 -11.16 -5.90 4.14
N SER A 138 -11.86 -6.10 5.24
CA SER A 138 -12.42 -5.02 6.06
C SER A 138 -11.73 -4.89 7.43
N GLU A 139 -11.26 -6.00 7.99
CA GLU A 139 -10.70 -6.03 9.35
C GLU A 139 -9.33 -5.39 9.43
N GLN A 140 -9.06 -4.68 10.51
CA GLN A 140 -7.79 -3.99 10.70
C GLN A 140 -6.76 -4.95 11.30
N CYS A 141 -5.53 -4.88 10.81
CA CYS A 141 -4.40 -5.59 11.39
C CYS A 141 -3.38 -4.55 11.86
N CYS A 142 -2.95 -4.64 13.11
CA CYS A 142 -2.00 -3.70 13.71
C CYS A 142 -0.68 -3.59 12.90
N ILE A 143 -0.27 -4.66 12.23
CA ILE A 143 0.92 -4.68 11.36
C ILE A 143 0.74 -3.79 10.14
N ASP A 144 -0.43 -3.81 9.50
CA ASP A 144 -0.66 -2.97 8.33
C ASP A 144 -0.63 -1.47 8.70
N THR A 145 -1.01 -1.15 9.94
CA THR A 145 -0.86 0.20 10.50
C THR A 145 0.59 0.51 10.86
N ALA A 146 1.33 -0.44 11.43
CA ALA A 146 2.76 -0.27 11.76
C ALA A 146 3.64 -0.05 10.52
N ILE A 147 3.39 -0.83 9.48
CA ILE A 147 4.01 -0.67 8.16
C ILE A 147 3.56 0.65 7.53
N GLY A 148 2.25 0.92 7.54
CA GLY A 148 1.64 2.07 6.91
C GLY A 148 1.95 2.16 5.41
N ALA A 149 2.42 3.33 4.97
CA ALA A 149 2.78 3.58 3.57
C ALA A 149 4.11 2.94 3.14
N ARG A 150 4.85 2.27 4.05
CA ARG A 150 6.17 1.70 3.74
C ARG A 150 6.09 0.44 2.87
N SER A 151 4.97 -0.29 2.90
CA SER A 151 4.75 -1.44 2.00
C SER A 151 3.91 -1.03 0.80
N ARG A 152 4.38 -1.45 -0.38
CA ARG A 152 3.70 -1.22 -1.66
C ARG A 152 2.68 -2.29 -2.00
N ILE A 153 2.88 -3.52 -1.52
CA ILE A 153 2.06 -4.68 -1.91
C ILE A 153 1.72 -5.49 -0.66
N VAL A 154 0.48 -5.96 -0.60
CA VAL A 154 -0.02 -6.83 0.47
C VAL A 154 -0.16 -8.26 -0.05
N LEU A 155 0.09 -9.24 0.80
CA LEU A 155 -0.10 -10.66 0.48
C LEU A 155 -1.39 -11.15 1.14
N LEU A 156 -2.45 -11.36 0.37
CA LEU A 156 -3.73 -11.86 0.90
C LEU A 156 -3.56 -13.26 1.49
N ALA A 157 -2.73 -14.09 0.85
CA ALA A 157 -2.39 -15.41 1.32
C ALA A 157 -1.69 -15.41 2.68
N GLY A 158 -1.08 -14.28 3.07
CA GLY A 158 -0.29 -14.19 4.28
C GLY A 158 -1.11 -14.04 5.55
N TYR A 159 -2.41 -13.75 5.42
CA TYR A 159 -3.29 -13.56 6.56
C TYR A 159 -3.90 -14.86 7.08
N GLU A 160 -4.20 -14.85 8.36
CA GLU A 160 -4.95 -15.85 9.11
C GLU A 160 -6.02 -15.12 9.94
N LEU A 161 -7.24 -15.65 9.93
CA LEU A 161 -8.37 -15.07 10.64
C LEU A 161 -8.65 -15.94 11.86
N GLU A 162 -8.36 -15.41 13.05
CA GLU A 162 -8.58 -16.08 14.33
C GLU A 162 -9.54 -15.25 15.15
N ASP A 163 -10.66 -15.82 15.60
CA ASP A 163 -11.67 -15.16 16.44
C ASP A 163 -12.20 -13.80 15.91
N GLY A 164 -12.21 -13.62 14.58
CA GLY A 164 -12.63 -12.37 13.94
C GLY A 164 -11.55 -11.29 13.88
N GLU A 165 -10.36 -11.56 14.42
CA GLU A 165 -9.17 -10.73 14.33
C GLU A 165 -8.21 -11.22 13.25
N LEU A 166 -7.50 -10.29 12.62
CA LEU A 166 -6.62 -10.58 11.49
C LEU A 166 -5.16 -10.65 11.90
N TYR A 167 -4.52 -11.78 11.65
CA TYR A 167 -3.12 -12.06 11.94
C TYR A 167 -2.33 -12.32 10.66
N TYR A 168 -1.05 -11.95 10.65
CA TYR A 168 -0.11 -12.39 9.64
C TYR A 168 0.61 -13.65 10.11
N THR A 169 0.68 -14.63 9.22
CA THR A 169 1.46 -15.85 9.42
C THR A 169 2.96 -15.53 9.48
N THR A 170 3.72 -16.35 10.22
CA THR A 170 5.18 -16.20 10.34
C THR A 170 5.88 -16.27 8.99
N SER A 171 5.40 -17.14 8.08
CA SER A 171 5.93 -17.28 6.73
C SER A 171 5.74 -16.02 5.90
N ALA A 172 4.57 -15.35 6.00
CA ALA A 172 4.32 -14.09 5.32
C ALA A 172 5.20 -12.96 5.86
N LEU A 173 5.33 -12.85 7.18
CA LEU A 173 6.21 -11.84 7.80
C LEU A 173 7.67 -12.02 7.37
N LYS A 174 8.14 -13.26 7.31
CA LYS A 174 9.48 -13.60 6.77
C LYS A 174 9.59 -13.27 5.28
N ALA A 175 8.57 -13.55 4.48
CA ALA A 175 8.55 -13.24 3.05
C ALA A 175 8.59 -11.72 2.78
N PHE A 176 8.01 -10.91 3.67
CA PHE A 176 8.15 -9.45 3.62
C PHE A 176 9.51 -8.94 4.12
N GLY A 177 10.39 -9.83 4.58
CA GLY A 177 11.69 -9.46 5.17
C GLY A 177 11.55 -8.77 6.53
N MET A 178 10.47 -9.02 7.26
CA MET A 178 10.31 -8.52 8.63
C MET A 178 11.11 -9.36 9.61
N LEU A 179 11.75 -8.67 10.53
CA LEU A 179 12.60 -9.26 11.55
C LEU A 179 12.16 -8.76 12.93
N LYS A 180 12.60 -9.47 13.96
CA LYS A 180 12.47 -9.08 15.35
C LYS A 180 13.80 -8.53 15.84
N MET A 181 13.78 -7.45 16.59
CA MET A 181 14.92 -6.96 17.35
C MET A 181 14.59 -6.98 18.83
N GLU A 182 15.52 -7.49 19.63
CA GLU A 182 15.42 -7.44 21.08
C GLU A 182 16.42 -6.44 21.64
N GLU A 183 15.92 -5.47 22.42
CA GLU A 183 16.72 -4.41 23.01
C GLU A 183 16.22 -4.12 24.43
N TYR A 184 17.09 -4.27 25.43
CA TYR A 184 16.76 -4.07 26.85
C TYR A 184 15.49 -4.79 27.32
N GLY A 185 15.26 -6.02 26.84
CA GLY A 185 14.08 -6.84 27.17
C GLY A 185 12.78 -6.42 26.48
N SER A 186 12.84 -5.44 25.56
CA SER A 186 11.72 -5.04 24.70
C SER A 186 11.92 -5.60 23.29
N GLU A 187 10.82 -6.06 22.68
CA GLU A 187 10.82 -6.59 21.33
C GLU A 187 10.32 -5.53 20.34
N TYR A 188 10.99 -5.42 19.20
CA TYR A 188 10.66 -4.47 18.15
C TYR A 188 10.51 -5.17 16.80
N LEU A 189 9.53 -4.72 16.01
CA LEU A 189 9.37 -5.12 14.63
C LEU A 189 10.30 -4.28 13.76
N VAL A 190 11.13 -4.95 12.97
CA VAL A 190 12.19 -4.34 12.16
C VAL A 190 11.98 -4.67 10.69
N LEU A 191 12.30 -3.72 9.83
CA LEU A 191 12.34 -3.92 8.38
C LEU A 191 13.56 -3.26 7.73
N HIS A 192 13.89 -3.70 6.52
CA HIS A 192 14.90 -3.07 5.69
C HIS A 192 14.37 -1.79 5.04
N LYS A 193 14.96 -0.65 5.40
CA LYS A 193 14.73 0.65 4.78
C LYS A 193 15.80 0.89 3.71
N LEU A 194 15.42 0.77 2.44
CA LEU A 194 16.29 1.05 1.30
C LEU A 194 16.11 2.51 0.86
N GLY A 195 17.23 3.25 0.79
CA GLY A 195 17.27 4.57 0.17
C GLY A 195 17.39 4.46 -1.34
N TRP A 196 16.80 5.42 -2.07
CA TRP A 196 16.85 5.43 -3.54
C TRP A 196 18.27 5.65 -4.11
N PHE A 197 19.09 6.43 -3.41
CA PHE A 197 20.41 6.87 -3.91
C PHE A 197 21.59 6.30 -3.15
N THR A 198 21.35 5.80 -1.94
CA THR A 198 22.38 5.24 -1.07
C THR A 198 21.77 4.07 -0.32
N VAL A 199 22.52 2.97 -0.23
CA VAL A 199 22.21 1.87 0.67
C VAL A 199 23.02 2.13 1.96
N PRO A 200 22.40 2.64 3.04
CA PRO A 200 23.08 2.77 4.33
C PRO A 200 23.78 1.48 4.75
N ARG A 201 24.78 1.56 5.63
CA ARG A 201 25.33 0.35 6.29
C ARG A 201 24.34 -0.21 7.32
N GLU A 202 23.52 0.66 7.91
CA GLU A 202 22.47 0.34 8.88
C GLU A 202 21.09 0.46 8.21
N ASN A 203 20.73 -0.55 7.42
CA ASN A 203 19.45 -0.55 6.68
C ASN A 203 18.27 -1.04 7.49
N LEU A 204 18.50 -1.57 8.69
CA LEU A 204 17.45 -2.09 9.54
C LEU A 204 16.90 -0.99 10.44
N VAL A 205 15.59 -0.82 10.43
CA VAL A 205 14.88 0.19 11.21
C VAL A 205 13.72 -0.46 11.95
N GLY A 206 13.64 -0.20 13.26
CA GLY A 206 12.50 -0.55 14.09
C GLY A 206 11.30 0.35 13.78
N ILE A 207 10.18 -0.25 13.43
CA ILE A 207 8.94 0.44 13.01
C ILE A 207 7.77 0.26 14.00
N GLY A 208 7.89 -0.69 14.93
CA GLY A 208 6.89 -0.89 15.98
C GLY A 208 7.43 -1.68 17.16
N VAL A 209 6.74 -1.58 18.29
CA VAL A 209 7.00 -2.37 19.50
C VAL A 209 6.09 -3.60 19.48
N ILE A 210 6.66 -4.78 19.71
CA ILE A 210 5.91 -6.04 19.77
C ILE A 210 5.48 -6.28 21.22
N THR A 211 4.18 -6.41 21.45
CA THR A 211 3.58 -6.75 22.75
C THR A 211 2.71 -7.99 22.58
N GLY A 212 3.26 -9.16 22.93
CA GLY A 212 2.61 -10.44 22.69
C GLY A 212 2.47 -10.72 21.19
N HIS A 213 1.22 -10.78 20.69
CA HIS A 213 0.91 -10.92 19.27
C HIS A 213 0.69 -9.58 18.55
N ARG A 214 0.71 -8.44 19.26
CA ARG A 214 0.36 -7.13 18.71
C ARG A 214 1.60 -6.30 18.41
N VAL A 215 1.45 -5.37 17.47
CA VAL A 215 2.50 -4.41 17.09
C VAL A 215 1.97 -3.00 17.20
N GLU A 216 2.60 -2.18 18.05
CA GLU A 216 2.29 -0.77 18.18
C GLU A 216 3.27 0.07 17.34
N PRO A 217 2.79 0.95 16.44
CA PRO A 217 3.67 1.77 15.61
C PRO A 217 4.52 2.69 16.48
N CYS A 218 5.82 2.75 16.20
CA CYS A 218 6.75 3.65 16.87
C CYS A 218 7.46 4.55 15.85
N LYS A 219 8.17 5.57 16.35
CA LYS A 219 9.06 6.38 15.51
C LYS A 219 10.21 5.48 15.04
N ASP A 220 10.58 5.61 13.77
CA ASP A 220 11.72 4.92 13.17
C ASP A 220 12.93 4.96 14.12
N ARG A 221 13.39 3.78 14.55
CA ARG A 221 14.53 3.61 15.44
C ARG A 221 15.66 2.84 14.76
N PRO A 222 16.93 3.22 14.97
CA PRO A 222 18.05 2.44 14.47
C PRO A 222 18.09 1.07 15.14
N CYS A 223 18.60 0.07 14.42
CA CYS A 223 18.76 -1.27 14.98
C CYS A 223 20.07 -1.42 15.76
N THR A 224 19.96 -1.40 17.08
CA THR A 224 21.07 -1.51 18.05
C THR A 224 21.10 -2.85 18.79
N GLY A 225 20.02 -3.64 18.69
CA GLY A 225 19.81 -4.88 19.44
C GLY A 225 20.10 -6.15 18.64
N ILE A 226 19.81 -7.30 19.26
CA ILE A 226 19.98 -8.60 18.61
C ILE A 226 18.82 -8.82 17.64
N VAL A 227 19.14 -9.09 16.37
CA VAL A 227 18.15 -9.32 15.32
C VAL A 227 17.95 -10.81 15.13
N SER A 228 16.69 -11.25 15.12
CA SER A 228 16.28 -12.63 14.88
C SER A 228 15.05 -12.69 13.98
N PHE A 229 14.74 -13.88 13.49
CA PHE A 229 13.52 -14.10 12.70
C PHE A 229 12.29 -14.12 13.60
N LEU A 230 11.17 -13.66 13.05
CA LEU A 230 9.86 -13.79 13.68
C LEU A 230 9.47 -15.27 13.79
N ASP A 231 9.10 -15.67 15.00
CA ASP A 231 8.75 -17.04 15.39
C ASP A 231 7.24 -17.21 15.64
N ARG A 232 6.49 -16.11 15.79
CA ARG A 232 5.06 -16.09 16.07
C ARG A 232 4.24 -15.30 15.04
N SER A 233 2.97 -15.64 14.90
CA SER A 233 2.00 -14.83 14.17
C SER A 233 1.80 -13.50 14.90
N LEU A 234 1.65 -12.42 14.15
CA LEU A 234 1.46 -11.08 14.70
C LEU A 234 0.23 -10.43 14.04
N GLY A 235 -0.55 -9.66 14.77
CA GLY A 235 -1.77 -9.03 14.28
C GLY A 235 -2.75 -8.61 15.36
N GLY A 236 -4.04 -8.67 15.05
CA GLY A 236 -5.12 -8.21 15.93
C GLY A 236 -5.44 -6.72 15.81
N VAL A 237 -6.49 -6.29 16.51
CA VAL A 237 -6.96 -4.90 16.48
C VAL A 237 -5.96 -3.99 17.18
N SER A 238 -5.60 -2.88 16.52
CA SER A 238 -4.77 -1.85 17.15
C SER A 238 -5.58 -1.07 18.19
N THR A 239 -5.05 -0.90 19.39
CA THR A 239 -5.59 -0.05 20.47
C THR A 239 -5.62 1.44 20.10
N GLN A 240 -4.97 1.86 19.01
CA GLN A 240 -4.93 3.28 18.59
C GLN A 240 -6.23 3.83 18.03
N VAL A 241 -7.27 3.02 17.81
CA VAL A 241 -8.59 3.54 17.37
C VAL A 241 -9.21 4.47 18.43
N GLU A 242 -8.82 4.36 19.70
CA GLU A 242 -9.29 5.29 20.75
C GLU A 242 -8.43 6.56 20.90
N CYS A 243 -7.18 6.59 20.44
CA CYS A 243 -6.31 7.77 20.67
C CYS A 243 -6.44 8.88 19.64
N TYR A 244 -7.00 8.63 18.46
CA TYR A 244 -7.21 9.70 17.46
C TYR A 244 -8.39 10.64 17.79
N HIS A 245 -9.19 10.33 18.83
CA HIS A 245 -10.23 11.22 19.34
C HIS A 245 -9.79 12.13 20.49
N HIS A 246 -8.57 11.95 21.03
CA HIS A 246 -8.06 12.86 22.06
C HIS A 246 -6.96 13.75 21.47
N THR A 247 -7.37 14.91 20.97
CA THR A 247 -6.49 16.07 20.84
C THR A 247 -5.71 16.23 22.16
N PRO A 248 -4.36 16.30 22.15
CA PRO A 248 -3.63 16.62 23.35
C PRO A 248 -3.78 18.13 23.56
N ASN A 249 -4.74 18.50 24.40
CA ASN A 249 -4.78 19.85 24.93
C ASN A 249 -3.50 20.07 25.73
N HIS A 250 -2.75 21.06 25.28
CA HIS A 250 -1.46 21.51 25.78
C HIS A 250 -1.56 21.81 27.29
N SER A 251 -1.30 20.83 28.15
CA SER A 251 -1.20 21.02 29.59
C SER A 251 0.28 20.89 29.97
N ARG A 252 0.90 22.06 30.17
CA ARG A 252 2.23 22.21 30.74
C ARG A 252 2.28 21.44 32.06
N VAL A 253 3.00 20.32 32.08
CA VAL A 253 3.44 19.71 33.33
C VAL A 253 4.48 20.66 33.93
N LYS A 254 4.06 21.45 34.94
CA LYS A 254 4.99 22.10 35.85
C LYS A 254 5.64 21.01 36.69
N VAL A 255 6.92 20.75 36.42
CA VAL A 255 7.78 19.99 37.31
C VAL A 255 7.93 20.81 38.60
N LEU A 256 7.25 20.39 39.66
CA LEU A 256 7.52 20.85 41.02
C LEU A 256 8.81 20.16 41.46
N ALA A 257 9.89 20.93 41.50
CA ALA A 257 11.15 20.53 42.12
C ALA A 257 10.89 20.23 43.60
N CYS A 258 10.85 18.96 43.97
CA CYS A 258 10.94 18.54 45.37
C CYS A 258 12.42 18.53 45.73
N GLY A 259 12.92 19.69 46.16
CA GLY A 259 14.25 19.85 46.75
C GLY A 259 14.10 20.36 48.17
N SER A 260 14.24 19.47 49.14
CA SER A 260 14.70 19.82 50.49
C SER A 260 15.12 18.53 51.21
N GLU A 261 16.33 18.08 50.90
CA GLU A 261 17.09 17.26 51.86
C GLU A 261 17.50 18.19 53.01
N ARG A 262 17.00 17.88 54.21
CA ARG A 262 17.51 18.42 55.46
C ARG A 262 18.82 17.71 55.79
N LEU A 263 19.90 18.47 55.87
CA LEU A 263 21.09 18.11 56.63
C LEU A 263 21.56 19.32 57.43
N ASP A 264 21.95 19.01 58.67
CA ASP A 264 22.84 19.73 59.58
C ASP A 264 22.29 20.88 60.45
N VAL A 265 21.95 20.50 61.69
CA VAL A 265 22.37 21.27 62.89
C VAL A 265 22.88 20.27 63.94
N ILE A 266 24.16 20.36 64.27
CA ILE A 266 24.82 19.88 65.51
C ILE A 266 25.81 20.98 65.89
N PRO A 267 26.11 21.23 67.18
CA PRO A 267 25.30 21.19 68.40
C PRO A 267 24.86 22.59 68.88
#